data_AF-A0A7R9AG24-F1
#
_entry.id   AF-A0A7R9AG24-F1
#
_cell.length_a   1.000
_cell.length_b   1.000
_cell.length_c   1.000
_cell.angle_alpha   90.00
_cell.angle_beta   90.00
_cell.angle_gamma   90.00
#
_symmetry.space_group_name_H-M   'P 1'
#
loop_
_entity.id
_entity.type
_entity.pdbx_description
1 polymer ?
#
loop_
_entity_poly.entity_id
_entity_poly.type
_entity_poly.pdbx_seq_one_letter_code
_entity_poly.pdbx_strand_id
1 'polypeptide(L)'
;MQPWEEKFLELVFHNDLPKPPGLKTYANAERSFVLITIYVAINMGKFNLLEQRVYLGLAVVLCIGLTIVSAAGLCLYIGYIPTEIHNLMPFLILGIGIDDSLVIIQCLENVVSKERTLNPEKRVGEALRQAGASITITSITDVFAFAIGATTRVPVLRSFCIYTTAGIFIVYVMTLIFMVPILSLDERRRDSGREGCLCIRLPADYKKNSCSQKLLLEAIFRRIVRPLLVKTPVKVVVVLLTMSLLGLNCWGLSGLKNDFDRTWFFNPGYQRDFVSAVLDLFPESGYRADFYLEDYPKTEAAFEQKLSTFLVFTNQGRKFISDLQYTGNLLTDFNLTASRGRYQHIYFNTREEKRQGLHEVEEVLHGVQFKGRDPFRGILTVEYLVIRSKGASGCIRGAAEESRSDFGRSFRGDIGADWRPTGLYLGFSCILFTLIGIAGSMRFAGLTIELMSSILLILSVGLTVDYSTHIAHKYLVIWFSVIYGLYHGLVYLPVMLSWFGPQAFVDLLHSTKNSSNQSGLDLGQEEASETPDARMTYLEV
;
A
#
# COMPACT_ATOMS: atom_id res chain seq x y z
N MET A 1 27.04 -14.37 -7.46
CA MET A 1 27.91 -14.64 -8.61
C MET A 1 29.23 -15.15 -8.05
N GLN A 2 29.75 -16.27 -8.56
CA GLN A 2 31.07 -16.77 -8.19
C GLN A 2 32.16 -15.99 -8.95
N PRO A 3 33.40 -15.88 -8.42
CA PRO A 3 34.44 -15.04 -9.04
C PRO A 3 34.79 -15.41 -10.49
N TRP A 4 34.58 -16.68 -10.89
CA TRP A 4 34.79 -17.12 -12.27
C TRP A 4 33.66 -16.69 -13.22
N GLU A 5 32.42 -16.55 -12.73
CA GLU A 5 31.27 -16.10 -13.52
C GLU A 5 31.42 -14.61 -13.85
N GLU A 6 31.85 -13.80 -12.88
CA GLU A 6 32.12 -12.38 -13.04
C GLU A 6 33.26 -12.17 -14.06
N LYS A 7 34.39 -12.87 -13.89
CA LYS A 7 35.50 -12.84 -14.84
C LYS A 7 35.13 -13.37 -16.23
N PHE A 8 34.25 -14.36 -16.33
CA PHE A 8 33.73 -14.84 -17.61
C PHE A 8 32.93 -13.74 -18.33
N LEU A 9 32.05 -13.03 -17.61
CA LEU A 9 31.30 -11.91 -18.17
C LEU A 9 32.23 -10.74 -18.56
N GLU A 10 33.24 -10.40 -17.75
CA GLU A 10 34.25 -9.38 -18.10
C GLU A 10 34.98 -9.70 -19.40
N LEU A 11 35.34 -10.97 -19.61
CA LEU A 11 36.01 -11.44 -20.83
C LEU A 11 35.07 -11.45 -22.05
N VAL A 12 33.80 -11.85 -21.88
CA VAL A 12 32.79 -11.89 -22.97
C VAL A 12 32.37 -10.49 -23.40
N PHE A 13 32.23 -9.56 -22.46
CA PHE A 13 31.80 -8.19 -22.71
C PHE A 13 32.97 -7.18 -22.76
N HIS A 14 34.23 -7.62 -22.83
CA HIS A 14 35.43 -6.77 -22.96
C HIS A 14 35.51 -5.55 -22.02
N ASN A 15 35.07 -5.71 -20.76
CA ASN A 15 34.89 -4.64 -19.76
C ASN A 15 33.78 -3.60 -20.04
N ASP A 16 33.03 -3.67 -21.13
CA ASP A 16 31.81 -2.89 -21.38
C ASP A 16 30.59 -3.39 -20.57
N LEU A 17 30.84 -4.08 -19.45
CA LEU A 17 29.80 -4.44 -18.48
C LEU A 17 29.22 -3.16 -17.85
N PRO A 18 27.94 -2.81 -18.09
CA PRO A 18 27.28 -1.81 -17.27
C PRO A 18 27.17 -2.39 -15.86
N LYS A 19 28.03 -1.93 -14.94
CA LYS A 19 28.00 -2.33 -13.52
C LYS A 19 26.56 -2.22 -13.01
N PRO A 20 26.04 -3.24 -12.30
CA PRO A 20 24.63 -3.27 -11.89
C PRO A 20 24.30 -1.98 -11.13
N PRO A 21 23.26 -1.22 -11.53
CA PRO A 21 23.10 0.18 -11.15
C PRO A 21 22.60 0.40 -9.71
N GLY A 22 22.89 -0.52 -8.78
CA GLY A 22 22.48 -0.45 -7.37
C GLY A 22 22.81 0.91 -6.74
N LEU A 23 24.05 1.39 -6.91
CA LEU A 23 24.45 2.73 -6.42
C LEU A 23 23.60 3.88 -6.97
N LYS A 24 23.14 3.80 -8.23
CA LYS A 24 22.26 4.82 -8.84
C LYS A 24 20.85 4.75 -8.26
N THR A 25 20.35 3.54 -7.96
CA THR A 25 19.04 3.35 -7.32
C THR A 25 19.01 3.93 -5.91
N TYR A 26 20.04 3.65 -5.08
CA TYR A 26 20.16 4.24 -3.75
C TYR A 26 20.28 5.77 -3.79
N ALA A 27 21.11 6.32 -4.69
CA ALA A 27 21.24 7.77 -4.86
C ALA A 27 19.93 8.47 -5.29
N ASN A 28 19.06 7.80 -6.06
CA ASN A 28 17.74 8.31 -6.41
C ASN A 28 16.74 8.25 -5.25
N ALA A 29 16.84 7.22 -4.40
CA ALA A 29 16.06 7.13 -3.17
C ALA A 29 16.45 8.27 -2.19
N GLU A 30 17.74 8.47 -1.95
CA GLU A 30 18.28 9.57 -1.12
C GLU A 30 17.77 10.94 -1.58
N ARG A 31 17.85 11.23 -2.90
CA ARG A 31 17.30 12.46 -3.49
C ARG A 31 15.82 12.62 -3.22
N SER A 32 15.05 11.54 -3.32
CA SER A 32 13.61 11.53 -3.04
C SER A 32 13.32 11.86 -1.57
N PHE A 33 14.06 11.27 -0.62
CA PHE A 33 13.94 11.60 0.81
C PHE A 33 14.30 13.05 1.12
N VAL A 34 15.35 13.60 0.50
CA VAL A 34 15.71 15.03 0.66
C VAL A 34 14.60 15.94 0.13
N LEU A 35 14.05 15.64 -1.05
CA LEU A 35 12.94 16.41 -1.63
C LEU A 35 11.68 16.37 -0.75
N ILE A 36 11.31 15.18 -0.22
CA ILE A 36 10.15 15.06 0.69
C ILE A 36 10.43 15.77 2.02
N THR A 37 11.66 15.71 2.55
CA THR A 37 12.04 16.44 3.78
C THR A 37 11.89 17.95 3.61
N ILE A 38 12.34 18.50 2.47
CA ILE A 38 12.15 19.92 2.12
C ILE A 38 10.66 20.24 1.97
N TYR A 39 9.90 19.39 1.27
CA TYR A 39 8.45 19.54 1.11
C TYR A 39 7.73 19.59 2.47
N VAL A 40 8.03 18.68 3.40
CA VAL A 40 7.45 18.64 4.74
C VAL A 40 7.83 19.88 5.54
N ALA A 41 9.11 20.25 5.58
CA ALA A 41 9.59 21.42 6.32
C ALA A 41 8.96 22.74 5.85
N ILE A 42 8.56 22.82 4.57
CA ILE A 42 7.85 23.98 4.00
C ILE A 42 6.33 23.89 4.28
N ASN A 43 5.68 22.76 4.02
CA ASN A 43 4.22 22.64 4.07
C ASN A 43 3.63 22.47 5.50
N MET A 44 4.45 22.11 6.49
CA MET A 44 4.02 22.03 7.90
C MET A 44 3.67 23.39 8.52
N GLY A 45 4.01 24.51 7.85
CA GLY A 45 3.77 25.86 8.35
C GLY A 45 3.20 26.81 7.29
N LYS A 46 2.95 28.04 7.70
CA LYS A 46 2.53 29.13 6.81
C LYS A 46 3.75 29.95 6.38
N PHE A 47 3.68 30.60 5.21
CA PHE A 47 4.75 31.46 4.65
C PHE A 47 4.91 32.81 5.40
N ASN A 48 5.20 32.75 6.70
CA ASN A 48 5.60 33.87 7.54
C ASN A 48 6.52 33.39 8.67
N LEU A 49 7.41 34.27 9.15
CA LEU A 49 8.51 33.90 10.06
C LEU A 49 8.02 33.29 11.39
N LEU A 50 6.85 33.70 11.90
CA LEU A 50 6.33 33.20 13.17
C LEU A 50 5.72 31.78 13.04
N GLU A 51 4.94 31.55 11.99
CA GLU A 51 4.13 30.32 11.79
C GLU A 51 4.79 29.29 10.86
N GLN A 52 6.01 29.55 10.40
CA GLN A 52 6.86 28.53 9.82
C GLN A 52 7.22 27.49 10.89
N ARG A 53 7.23 26.21 10.54
CA ARG A 53 7.43 25.08 11.47
C ARG A 53 8.56 24.14 11.04
N VAL A 54 9.73 24.69 10.68
CA VAL A 54 10.87 23.91 10.13
C VAL A 54 11.29 22.78 11.08
N TYR A 55 11.49 23.09 12.36
CA TYR A 55 11.90 22.11 13.37
C TYR A 55 10.86 21.01 13.60
N LEU A 56 9.56 21.33 13.49
CA LEU A 56 8.50 20.33 13.58
C LEU A 56 8.54 19.39 12.37
N GLY A 57 8.71 19.93 11.16
CA GLY A 57 8.85 19.11 9.95
C GLY A 57 10.08 18.19 9.98
N LEU A 58 11.22 18.70 10.45
CA LEU A 58 12.42 17.88 10.70
C LEU A 58 12.19 16.82 11.77
N ALA A 59 11.46 17.14 12.85
CA ALA A 59 11.10 16.19 13.89
C ALA A 59 10.16 15.09 13.39
N VAL A 60 9.20 15.40 12.52
CA VAL A 60 8.32 14.40 11.87
C VAL A 60 9.15 13.44 11.00
N VAL A 61 10.06 13.96 10.18
CA VAL A 61 10.94 13.11 9.36
C VAL A 61 11.87 12.25 10.22
N LEU A 62 12.41 12.80 11.32
CA LEU A 62 13.21 12.03 12.28
C LEU A 62 12.38 10.94 12.99
N CYS A 63 11.15 11.26 13.41
CA CYS A 63 10.20 10.34 14.03
C CYS A 63 9.92 9.11 13.13
N ILE A 64 9.71 9.38 11.84
CA ILE A 64 9.48 8.36 10.81
C ILE A 64 10.76 7.56 10.54
N GLY A 65 11.92 8.21 10.48
CA GLY A 65 13.22 7.52 10.36
C GLY A 65 13.50 6.56 11.52
N LEU A 66 13.26 7.00 12.76
CA LEU A 66 13.35 6.17 13.97
C LEU A 66 12.36 5.00 13.91
N THR A 67 11.11 5.25 13.49
CA THR A 67 10.08 4.22 13.28
C THR A 67 10.55 3.12 12.33
N ILE A 68 11.10 3.50 11.17
CA ILE A 68 11.62 2.55 10.16
C ILE A 68 12.72 1.68 10.75
N VAL A 69 13.67 2.27 11.49
CA VAL A 69 14.77 1.55 12.15
C VAL A 69 14.24 0.62 13.25
N SER A 70 13.30 1.07 14.08
CA SER A 70 12.68 0.26 15.13
C SER A 70 11.88 -0.91 14.57
N ALA A 71 11.09 -0.70 13.51
CA ALA A 71 10.32 -1.75 12.85
C ALA A 71 11.23 -2.80 12.20
N ALA A 72 12.29 -2.36 11.50
CA ALA A 72 13.27 -3.25 10.92
C ALA A 72 14.03 -4.05 11.99
N GLY A 73 14.48 -3.39 13.07
CA GLY A 73 15.15 -4.06 14.19
C GLY A 73 14.27 -5.10 14.89
N LEU A 74 12.99 -4.79 15.11
CA LEU A 74 12.02 -5.72 15.68
C LEU A 74 11.78 -6.94 14.77
N CYS A 75 11.60 -6.73 13.47
CA CYS A 75 11.33 -7.83 12.53
C CYS A 75 12.57 -8.71 12.30
N LEU A 76 13.77 -8.12 12.27
CA LEU A 76 15.04 -8.85 12.28
C LEU A 76 15.21 -9.69 13.55
N TYR A 77 14.90 -9.14 14.73
CA TYR A 77 14.95 -9.86 16.00
C TYR A 77 13.98 -11.06 16.04
N ILE A 78 12.81 -10.93 15.43
CA ILE A 78 11.82 -12.03 15.29
C ILE A 78 12.26 -13.07 14.22
N GLY A 79 13.29 -12.77 13.41
CA GLY A 79 13.88 -13.69 12.43
C GLY A 79 13.36 -13.52 10.99
N TYR A 80 12.67 -12.43 10.67
CA TYR A 80 12.25 -12.15 9.29
C TYR A 80 13.35 -11.41 8.52
N ILE A 81 13.81 -12.01 7.43
CA ILE A 81 14.91 -11.49 6.60
C ILE A 81 14.37 -10.42 5.62
N PRO A 82 14.99 -9.24 5.52
CA PRO A 82 14.60 -8.20 4.56
C PRO A 82 14.98 -8.59 3.13
N THR A 83 14.27 -8.02 2.17
CA THR A 83 14.41 -8.26 0.72
C THR A 83 14.27 -6.94 -0.04
N GLU A 84 14.65 -6.87 -1.32
CA GLU A 84 14.61 -5.65 -2.13
C GLU A 84 13.26 -4.91 -2.16
N ILE A 85 12.14 -5.61 -1.94
CA ILE A 85 10.81 -5.00 -1.79
C ILE A 85 10.74 -4.04 -0.60
N HIS A 86 11.50 -4.27 0.46
CA HIS A 86 11.48 -3.45 1.67
C HIS A 86 12.05 -2.05 1.42
N ASN A 87 12.73 -1.82 0.30
CA ASN A 87 13.11 -0.48 -0.18
C ASN A 87 11.89 0.43 -0.45
N LEU A 88 10.68 -0.14 -0.63
CA LEU A 88 9.42 0.60 -0.75
C LEU A 88 8.84 1.04 0.61
N MET A 89 9.11 0.28 1.68
CA MET A 89 8.58 0.51 3.03
C MET A 89 8.83 1.93 3.56
N PRO A 90 10.04 2.52 3.47
CA PRO A 90 10.27 3.86 4.02
C PRO A 90 9.52 4.97 3.27
N PHE A 91 9.14 4.79 2.00
CA PHE A 91 8.28 5.75 1.30
C PHE A 91 6.82 5.64 1.76
N LEU A 92 6.36 4.41 1.99
CA LEU A 92 5.00 4.09 2.46
C LEU A 92 4.76 4.65 3.88
N ILE A 93 5.63 4.32 4.84
CA ILE A 93 5.54 4.81 6.23
C ILE A 93 5.69 6.34 6.29
N LEU A 94 6.52 6.91 5.41
CA LEU A 94 6.67 8.37 5.30
C LEU A 94 5.38 9.06 4.85
N GLY A 95 4.66 8.48 3.88
CA GLY A 95 3.34 8.99 3.48
C GLY A 95 2.35 9.04 4.63
N ILE A 96 2.15 7.90 5.31
CA ILE A 96 1.19 7.75 6.42
C ILE A 96 1.54 8.69 7.59
N GLY A 97 2.78 8.66 8.08
CA GLY A 97 3.19 9.47 9.24
C GLY A 97 3.21 10.98 9.00
N ILE A 98 3.37 11.43 7.74
CA ILE A 98 3.19 12.84 7.37
C ILE A 98 1.71 13.23 7.40
N ASP A 99 0.82 12.37 6.90
CA ASP A 99 -0.62 12.68 6.82
C ASP A 99 -1.22 12.87 8.22
N ASP A 100 -0.99 11.92 9.13
CA ASP A 100 -1.37 12.03 10.55
C ASP A 100 -0.88 13.35 11.18
N SER A 101 0.39 13.68 10.95
CA SER A 101 1.02 14.90 11.45
C SER A 101 0.34 16.17 10.92
N LEU A 102 -0.02 16.19 9.63
CA LEU A 102 -0.74 17.31 9.01
C LEU A 102 -2.19 17.40 9.50
N VAL A 103 -2.88 16.27 9.70
CA VAL A 103 -4.24 16.22 10.26
C VAL A 103 -4.27 16.81 11.68
N ILE A 104 -3.31 16.49 12.54
CA ILE A 104 -3.19 17.09 13.88
C ILE A 104 -2.97 18.61 13.77
N ILE A 105 -2.03 19.06 12.94
CA ILE A 105 -1.69 20.50 12.79
C ILE A 105 -2.87 21.31 12.24
N GLN A 106 -3.60 20.78 11.24
CA GLN A 106 -4.78 21.45 10.69
C GLN A 106 -5.87 21.63 11.75
N CYS A 107 -6.03 20.67 12.66
CA CYS A 107 -7.01 20.75 13.75
C CYS A 107 -6.55 21.70 14.85
N LEU A 108 -5.25 21.76 15.13
CA LEU A 108 -4.65 22.75 16.01
C LEU A 108 -4.84 24.17 15.48
N GLU A 109 -4.62 24.42 14.19
CA GLU A 109 -4.88 25.74 13.59
C GLU A 109 -6.38 26.11 13.65
N ASN A 110 -7.29 25.14 13.50
CA ASN A 110 -8.73 25.35 13.69
C ASN A 110 -9.05 25.75 15.14
N VAL A 111 -8.47 25.09 16.15
CA VAL A 111 -8.63 25.42 17.58
C VAL A 111 -8.03 26.80 17.89
N VAL A 112 -6.81 27.09 17.45
CA VAL A 112 -6.12 28.38 17.62
C VAL A 112 -6.93 29.54 17.01
N SER A 113 -7.67 29.31 15.93
CA SER A 113 -8.53 30.33 15.31
C SER A 113 -9.75 30.71 16.15
N LYS A 114 -10.25 29.80 16.99
CA LYS A 114 -11.43 30.00 17.86
C LYS A 114 -11.05 30.44 19.26
N GLU A 115 -10.07 29.78 19.88
CA GLU A 115 -9.80 29.84 21.31
C GLU A 115 -8.34 30.19 21.60
N ARG A 116 -7.95 31.40 21.19
CA ARG A 116 -6.57 31.91 21.26
C ARG A 116 -6.03 32.12 22.69
N THR A 117 -6.89 32.12 23.70
CA THR A 117 -6.54 32.34 25.12
C THR A 117 -6.15 31.06 25.87
N LEU A 118 -6.34 29.88 25.27
CA LEU A 118 -5.96 28.61 25.90
C LEU A 118 -4.44 28.41 25.97
N ASN A 119 -3.97 27.82 27.07
CA ASN A 119 -2.59 27.36 27.21
C ASN A 119 -2.20 26.41 26.04
N PRO A 120 -0.94 26.43 25.56
CA PRO A 120 -0.46 25.59 24.46
C PRO A 120 -0.84 24.11 24.58
N GLU A 121 -0.72 23.55 25.78
CA GLU A 121 -0.97 22.13 26.05
C GLU A 121 -2.45 21.80 25.94
N LYS A 122 -3.33 22.71 26.37
CA LYS A 122 -4.78 22.56 26.25
C LYS A 122 -5.23 22.67 24.78
N ARG A 123 -4.62 23.57 23.99
CA ARG A 123 -4.87 23.65 22.54
C ARG A 123 -4.48 22.37 21.81
N VAL A 124 -3.31 21.80 22.12
CA VAL A 124 -2.86 20.52 21.53
C VAL A 124 -3.76 19.37 21.99
N GLY A 125 -4.16 19.34 23.28
CA GLY A 125 -5.12 18.35 23.79
C GLY A 125 -6.48 18.40 23.10
N GLU A 126 -7.03 19.60 22.85
CA GLU A 126 -8.29 19.77 22.13
C GLU A 126 -8.16 19.44 20.64
N ALA A 127 -7.03 19.77 20.00
CA ALA A 127 -6.73 19.35 18.63
C ALA A 127 -6.67 17.81 18.52
N LEU A 128 -6.07 17.14 19.51
CA LEU A 128 -6.05 15.68 19.61
C LEU A 128 -7.42 15.09 19.93
N ARG A 129 -8.27 15.73 20.74
CA ARG A 129 -9.66 15.30 20.93
C ARG A 129 -10.43 15.28 19.59
N GLN A 130 -10.13 16.23 18.71
CA GLN A 130 -10.74 16.31 17.38
C GLN A 130 -10.06 15.40 16.34
N ALA A 131 -8.76 15.10 16.45
CA ALA A 131 -7.98 14.33 15.47
C ALA A 131 -7.75 12.85 15.81
N GLY A 132 -7.60 12.53 17.09
CA GLY A 132 -7.21 11.22 17.59
C GLY A 132 -8.11 10.10 17.11
N ALA A 133 -9.43 10.22 17.25
CA ALA A 133 -10.37 9.17 16.81
C ALA A 133 -10.17 8.79 15.33
N SER A 134 -10.01 9.78 14.45
CA SER A 134 -9.77 9.54 13.02
C SER A 134 -8.43 8.85 12.76
N ILE A 135 -7.35 9.33 13.40
CA ILE A 135 -5.98 8.79 13.24
C ILE A 135 -5.85 7.38 13.82
N THR A 136 -6.52 7.12 14.95
CA THR A 136 -6.57 5.79 15.57
C THR A 136 -7.33 4.81 14.68
N ILE A 137 -8.43 5.24 14.06
CA ILE A 137 -9.18 4.40 13.11
C ILE A 137 -8.31 4.03 11.90
N THR A 138 -7.72 5.02 11.22
CA THR A 138 -6.89 4.81 10.03
C THR A 138 -5.67 3.92 10.32
N SER A 139 -4.92 4.26 11.38
CA SER A 139 -3.76 3.46 11.81
C SER A 139 -4.13 2.01 12.16
N ILE A 140 -5.29 1.77 12.79
CA ILE A 140 -5.74 0.41 13.11
C ILE A 140 -6.14 -0.36 11.85
N THR A 141 -6.85 0.27 10.91
CA THR A 141 -7.23 -0.38 9.65
C THR A 141 -6.00 -0.73 8.81
N ASP A 142 -5.04 0.18 8.69
CA ASP A 142 -3.77 -0.08 7.99
C ASP A 142 -2.96 -1.22 8.62
N VAL A 143 -2.90 -1.29 9.97
CA VAL A 143 -2.30 -2.43 10.68
C VAL A 143 -3.02 -3.73 10.35
N PHE A 144 -4.36 -3.75 10.31
CA PHE A 144 -5.11 -4.97 9.95
C PHE A 144 -4.95 -5.36 8.48
N ALA A 145 -4.96 -4.40 7.55
CA ALA A 145 -4.73 -4.62 6.12
C ALA A 145 -3.40 -5.33 5.85
N PHE A 146 -2.29 -4.78 6.39
CA PHE A 146 -0.98 -5.41 6.23
C PHE A 146 -0.85 -6.71 7.04
N ALA A 147 -1.51 -6.86 8.19
CA ALA A 147 -1.54 -8.13 8.93
C ALA A 147 -2.29 -9.24 8.17
N ILE A 148 -3.37 -8.92 7.45
CA ILE A 148 -4.05 -9.85 6.55
C ILE A 148 -3.15 -10.18 5.36
N GLY A 149 -2.48 -9.19 4.77
CA GLY A 149 -1.46 -9.39 3.73
C GLY A 149 -0.36 -10.37 4.14
N ALA A 150 0.05 -10.37 5.41
CA ALA A 150 1.05 -11.29 5.97
C ALA A 150 0.61 -12.77 6.00
N THR A 151 -0.68 -13.08 5.81
CA THR A 151 -1.18 -14.47 5.71
C THR A 151 -0.86 -15.14 4.36
N THR A 152 -0.32 -14.38 3.40
CA THR A 152 0.06 -14.89 2.08
C THR A 152 1.05 -16.07 2.13
N ARG A 153 0.95 -16.95 1.14
CA ARG A 153 1.88 -18.08 0.95
C ARG A 153 3.18 -17.70 0.23
N VAL A 154 3.30 -16.46 -0.26
CA VAL A 154 4.52 -15.96 -0.92
C VAL A 154 5.47 -15.37 0.13
N PRO A 155 6.62 -16.00 0.44
CA PRO A 155 7.44 -15.61 1.61
C PRO A 155 7.94 -14.17 1.56
N VAL A 156 8.31 -13.69 0.36
CA VAL A 156 8.82 -12.32 0.14
C VAL A 156 7.76 -11.28 0.49
N LEU A 157 6.51 -11.50 0.07
CA LEU A 157 5.38 -10.61 0.38
C LEU A 157 4.99 -10.71 1.86
N ARG A 158 4.98 -11.93 2.42
CA ARG A 158 4.71 -12.13 3.85
C ARG A 158 5.69 -11.35 4.72
N SER A 159 6.99 -11.38 4.41
CA SER A 159 8.01 -10.59 5.11
C SER A 159 7.70 -9.09 5.03
N PHE A 160 7.48 -8.58 3.81
CA PHE A 160 7.15 -7.16 3.59
C PHE A 160 5.91 -6.69 4.36
N CYS A 161 4.84 -7.47 4.32
CA CYS A 161 3.61 -7.17 5.04
C CYS A 161 3.84 -7.14 6.56
N ILE A 162 4.65 -8.04 7.12
CA ILE A 162 4.99 -8.04 8.56
C ILE A 162 5.81 -6.81 8.95
N TYR A 163 6.85 -6.48 8.17
CA TYR A 163 7.65 -5.27 8.35
C TYR A 163 6.79 -4.00 8.28
N THR A 164 5.89 -3.93 7.31
CA THR A 164 4.98 -2.79 7.12
C THR A 164 3.95 -2.68 8.25
N THR A 165 3.38 -3.82 8.70
CA THR A 165 2.47 -3.87 9.87
C THR A 165 3.16 -3.32 11.13
N ALA A 166 4.39 -3.77 11.41
CA ALA A 166 5.17 -3.27 12.54
C ALA A 166 5.52 -1.78 12.36
N GLY A 167 5.86 -1.36 11.14
CA GLY A 167 6.14 0.02 10.77
C GLY A 167 4.98 0.97 11.05
N ILE A 168 3.77 0.63 10.61
CA ILE A 168 2.56 1.44 10.82
C ILE A 168 2.20 1.48 12.31
N PHE A 169 2.22 0.33 13.00
CA PHE A 169 1.95 0.31 14.44
C PHE A 169 2.93 1.19 15.23
N ILE A 170 4.21 1.15 14.88
CA ILE A 170 5.22 1.99 15.52
C ILE A 170 5.07 3.46 15.09
N VAL A 171 4.69 3.79 13.84
CA VAL A 171 4.50 5.20 13.40
C VAL A 171 3.34 5.86 14.15
N TYR A 172 2.25 5.13 14.37
CA TYR A 172 1.11 5.57 15.16
C TYR A 172 1.53 5.88 16.61
N VAL A 173 2.21 4.93 17.27
CA VAL A 173 2.71 5.12 18.64
C VAL A 173 3.68 6.30 18.71
N MET A 174 4.65 6.38 17.80
CA MET A 174 5.65 7.45 17.74
C MET A 174 5.03 8.83 17.45
N THR A 175 3.98 8.90 16.63
CA THR A 175 3.23 10.14 16.42
C THR A 175 2.60 10.64 17.74
N LEU A 176 2.02 9.73 18.53
CA LEU A 176 1.44 10.09 19.83
C LEU A 176 2.48 10.42 20.91
N ILE A 177 3.61 9.72 20.99
CA ILE A 177 4.59 9.90 22.09
C ILE A 177 5.75 10.85 21.76
N PHE A 178 6.07 11.07 20.48
CA PHE A 178 7.21 11.89 20.04
C PHE A 178 6.78 13.16 19.30
N MET A 179 5.87 13.07 18.33
CA MET A 179 5.43 14.25 17.56
C MET A 179 4.59 15.21 18.43
N VAL A 180 3.59 14.69 19.16
CA VAL A 180 2.68 15.51 19.99
C VAL A 180 3.41 16.37 21.04
N PRO A 181 4.39 15.87 21.82
CA PRO A 181 5.16 16.72 22.72
C PRO A 181 5.95 17.82 22.00
N ILE A 182 6.55 17.52 20.84
CA ILE A 182 7.30 18.50 20.04
C ILE A 182 6.35 19.57 19.47
N LEU A 183 5.14 19.21 19.06
CA LEU A 183 4.09 20.16 18.67
C LEU A 183 3.73 21.11 19.82
N SER A 184 3.64 20.62 21.06
CA SER A 184 3.39 21.47 22.23
C SER A 184 4.54 22.45 22.52
N LEU A 185 5.79 22.05 22.27
CA LEU A 185 6.95 22.93 22.36
C LEU A 185 6.97 23.98 21.23
N ASP A 186 6.51 23.63 20.02
CA ASP A 186 6.38 24.56 18.91
C ASP A 186 5.28 25.61 19.16
N GLU A 187 4.15 25.24 19.77
CA GLU A 187 3.14 26.22 20.22
C GLU A 187 3.69 27.16 21.31
N ARG A 188 4.46 26.65 22.29
CA ARG A 188 5.16 27.50 23.26
C ARG A 188 6.14 28.46 22.59
N ARG A 189 6.84 28.03 21.52
CA ARG A 189 7.71 28.91 20.70
C ARG A 189 6.88 30.02 20.05
N ARG A 190 5.76 29.69 19.39
CA ARG A 190 4.86 30.65 18.73
C ARG A 190 4.33 31.70 19.72
N ASP A 191 3.84 31.26 20.88
CA ASP A 191 3.35 32.14 21.95
C ASP A 191 4.45 33.09 22.46
N SER A 192 5.70 32.62 22.54
CA SER A 192 6.85 33.43 22.97
C SER A 192 7.35 34.47 21.95
N GLY A 193 6.68 34.56 20.78
CA GLY A 193 6.99 35.50 19.70
C GLY A 193 8.27 35.16 18.93
N ARG A 194 8.70 33.89 18.91
CA ARG A 194 9.94 33.45 18.25
C ARG A 194 9.69 32.92 16.85
N GLU A 195 10.53 33.31 15.89
CA GLU A 195 10.46 32.81 14.52
C GLU A 195 10.81 31.31 14.39
N GLY A 196 10.42 30.70 13.28
CA GLY A 196 10.46 29.25 13.06
C GLY A 196 11.75 28.67 12.49
N CYS A 197 12.75 29.51 12.15
CA CYS A 197 13.99 29.07 11.54
C CYS A 197 15.20 29.11 12.50
N LEU A 198 15.44 30.23 13.16
CA LEU A 198 16.55 30.43 14.11
C LEU A 198 16.06 30.59 15.57
N CYS A 199 14.75 30.46 15.81
CA CYS A 199 14.12 30.66 17.13
C CYS A 199 14.37 32.05 17.76
N ILE A 200 14.74 33.05 16.95
CA ILE A 200 14.98 34.44 17.39
C ILE A 200 13.63 35.08 17.74
N ARG A 201 13.58 35.87 18.81
CA ARG A 201 12.38 36.65 19.17
C ARG A 201 12.18 37.77 18.15
N LEU A 202 11.01 37.79 17.52
CA LEU A 202 10.60 38.81 16.56
C LEU A 202 10.31 40.15 17.28
N PRO A 203 10.43 41.29 16.57
CA PRO A 203 9.98 42.59 17.07
C PRO A 203 8.49 42.58 17.48
N ALA A 204 8.15 43.36 18.50
CA ALA A 204 6.78 43.39 19.06
C ALA A 204 5.73 43.94 18.07
N ASP A 205 6.17 44.69 17.05
CA ASP A 205 5.39 45.26 15.97
C ASP A 205 5.28 44.37 14.72
N TYR A 206 5.85 43.15 14.75
CA TYR A 206 5.83 42.22 13.62
C TYR A 206 4.41 41.87 13.17
N LYS A 207 4.04 42.30 11.96
CA LYS A 207 2.76 41.98 11.32
C LYS A 207 2.91 40.77 10.39
N LYS A 208 1.96 39.82 10.50
CA LYS A 208 1.89 38.63 9.61
C LYS A 208 1.57 39.05 8.18
N ASN A 209 2.22 38.42 7.21
CA ASN A 209 1.98 38.66 5.77
C ASN A 209 0.55 38.30 5.36
N SER A 210 -0.22 39.26 4.86
CA SER A 210 -1.63 39.08 4.45
C SER A 210 -1.84 38.03 3.36
N CYS A 211 -0.83 37.75 2.52
CA CYS A 211 -0.89 36.67 1.53
C CYS A 211 -0.83 35.29 2.19
N SER A 212 0.02 35.13 3.21
CA SER A 212 0.23 33.87 3.93
C SER A 212 -0.96 33.46 4.83
N GLN A 213 -1.86 34.40 5.15
CA GLN A 213 -3.07 34.12 5.92
C GLN A 213 -4.27 33.71 5.05
N LYS A 214 -4.16 33.80 3.72
CA LYS A 214 -5.20 33.37 2.78
C LYS A 214 -5.01 31.89 2.43
N LEU A 215 -5.85 31.01 2.97
CA LEU A 215 -5.86 29.60 2.58
C LEU A 215 -6.54 29.46 1.20
N LEU A 216 -5.74 29.57 0.13
CA LEU A 216 -6.22 29.61 -1.25
C LEU A 216 -7.12 28.42 -1.61
N LEU A 217 -6.74 27.21 -1.17
CA LEU A 217 -7.50 25.98 -1.44
C LEU A 217 -8.89 26.01 -0.78
N GLU A 218 -8.98 26.46 0.47
CA GLU A 218 -10.26 26.63 1.17
C GLU A 218 -11.12 27.72 0.50
N ALA A 219 -10.51 28.83 0.07
CA ALA A 219 -11.21 29.88 -0.65
C ALA A 219 -11.78 29.39 -1.99
N ILE A 220 -11.02 28.60 -2.76
CA ILE A 220 -11.47 27.94 -3.99
C ILE A 220 -12.60 26.95 -3.67
N PHE A 221 -12.45 26.14 -2.61
CA PHE A 221 -13.46 25.16 -2.24
C PHE A 221 -14.78 25.82 -1.83
N ARG A 222 -14.74 26.84 -0.97
CA ARG A 222 -15.92 27.59 -0.52
C ARG A 222 -16.59 28.38 -1.66
N ARG A 223 -15.82 28.99 -2.56
CA ARG A 223 -16.33 29.91 -3.60
C ARG A 223 -16.73 29.23 -4.90
N ILE A 224 -16.09 28.12 -5.28
CA ILE A 224 -16.30 27.45 -6.57
C ILE A 224 -16.86 26.04 -6.35
N VAL A 225 -16.13 25.19 -5.61
CA VAL A 225 -16.43 23.75 -5.53
C VAL A 225 -17.74 23.46 -4.80
N ARG A 226 -17.94 24.03 -3.60
CA ARG A 226 -19.17 23.89 -2.80
C ARG A 226 -20.44 24.32 -3.56
N PRO A 227 -20.56 25.55 -4.10
CA PRO A 227 -21.78 25.96 -4.81
C PRO A 227 -21.97 25.26 -6.16
N LEU A 228 -20.94 24.63 -6.72
CA LEU A 228 -21.06 23.78 -7.91
C LEU A 228 -21.62 22.40 -7.55
N LEU A 229 -21.00 21.68 -6.60
CA LEU A 229 -21.39 20.32 -6.18
C LEU A 229 -22.81 20.23 -5.61
N VAL A 230 -23.32 21.28 -4.97
CA VAL A 230 -24.68 21.27 -4.40
C VAL A 230 -25.78 21.35 -5.47
N LYS A 231 -25.47 21.79 -6.69
CA LYS A 231 -26.47 21.90 -7.78
C LYS A 231 -26.88 20.53 -8.32
N THR A 232 -28.19 20.24 -8.31
CA THR A 232 -28.78 18.99 -8.84
C THR A 232 -28.25 18.55 -10.21
N PRO A 233 -28.13 19.40 -11.26
CA PRO A 233 -27.56 18.94 -12.54
C PRO A 233 -26.10 18.49 -12.41
N VAL A 234 -25.29 19.14 -11.56
CA VAL A 234 -23.91 18.73 -11.31
C VAL A 234 -23.86 17.38 -10.58
N LYS A 235 -24.74 17.16 -9.60
CA LYS A 235 -24.85 15.85 -8.92
C LYS A 235 -25.18 14.72 -9.90
N VAL A 236 -26.14 14.94 -10.80
CA VAL A 236 -26.49 13.97 -11.85
C VAL A 236 -25.31 13.70 -12.77
N VAL A 237 -24.59 14.74 -13.22
CA VAL A 237 -23.37 14.59 -14.03
C VAL A 237 -22.28 13.81 -13.29
N VAL A 238 -22.03 14.08 -12.01
CA VAL A 238 -21.06 13.35 -11.17
C VAL A 238 -21.44 11.87 -11.05
N VAL A 239 -22.72 11.55 -10.81
CA VAL A 239 -23.17 10.15 -10.72
C VAL A 239 -23.05 9.45 -12.06
N LEU A 240 -23.48 10.07 -13.17
CA LEU A 240 -23.33 9.51 -14.52
C LEU A 240 -21.86 9.30 -14.91
N LEU A 241 -20.98 10.25 -14.58
CA LEU A 241 -19.53 10.12 -14.79
C LEU A 241 -18.96 8.96 -13.97
N THR A 242 -19.37 8.83 -12.70
CA THR A 242 -18.94 7.74 -11.81
C THR A 242 -19.38 6.37 -12.33
N MET A 243 -20.63 6.24 -12.77
CA MET A 243 -21.17 4.99 -13.34
C MET A 243 -20.52 4.66 -14.68
N SER A 244 -20.16 5.67 -15.49
CA SER A 244 -19.44 5.49 -16.75
C SER A 244 -18.00 5.02 -16.51
N LEU A 245 -17.30 5.64 -15.54
CA LEU A 245 -15.97 5.20 -15.10
C LEU A 245 -16.00 3.80 -14.50
N LEU A 246 -17.01 3.48 -13.69
CA LEU A 246 -17.21 2.13 -13.14
C LEU A 246 -17.43 1.11 -14.25
N GLY A 247 -18.29 1.40 -15.23
CA GLY A 247 -18.52 0.54 -16.39
C GLY A 247 -17.25 0.30 -17.22
N LEU A 248 -16.50 1.36 -17.51
CA LEU A 248 -15.22 1.28 -18.22
C LEU A 248 -14.19 0.43 -17.46
N ASN A 249 -14.09 0.61 -16.14
CA ASN A 249 -13.15 -0.14 -15.31
C ASN A 249 -13.58 -1.58 -15.05
N CYS A 250 -14.88 -1.88 -14.97
CA CYS A 250 -15.38 -3.26 -14.98
C CYS A 250 -15.03 -3.99 -16.29
N TRP A 251 -15.14 -3.31 -17.44
CA TRP A 251 -14.69 -3.85 -18.73
C TRP A 251 -13.16 -3.96 -18.83
N GLY A 252 -12.43 -3.02 -18.22
CA GLY A 252 -10.98 -3.12 -18.01
C GLY A 252 -10.63 -4.41 -17.26
N LEU A 253 -11.24 -4.59 -16.09
CA LEU A 253 -11.04 -5.72 -15.19
C LEU A 253 -11.37 -7.08 -15.85
N SER A 254 -12.41 -7.14 -16.69
CA SER A 254 -12.84 -8.38 -17.34
C SER A 254 -11.85 -8.99 -18.34
N GLY A 255 -10.80 -8.24 -18.71
CA GLY A 255 -9.69 -8.75 -19.54
C GLY A 255 -8.33 -8.29 -19.04
N LEU A 256 -8.20 -8.03 -17.74
CA LEU A 256 -6.94 -7.79 -17.07
C LEU A 256 -6.14 -9.09 -17.03
N LYS A 257 -4.94 -9.09 -17.62
CA LYS A 257 -4.09 -10.28 -17.69
C LYS A 257 -3.36 -10.53 -16.36
N ASN A 258 -3.17 -11.80 -16.03
CA ASN A 258 -2.45 -12.27 -14.85
C ASN A 258 -1.15 -12.99 -15.27
N ASP A 259 -0.41 -12.34 -16.16
CA ASP A 259 0.90 -12.78 -16.66
C ASP A 259 2.04 -12.16 -15.85
N PHE A 260 3.11 -12.92 -15.68
CA PHE A 260 4.34 -12.52 -15.00
C PHE A 260 5.52 -12.79 -15.93
N ASP A 261 6.29 -11.75 -16.25
CA ASP A 261 7.51 -11.86 -17.05
C ASP A 261 8.74 -11.44 -16.23
N ARG A 262 9.76 -12.29 -16.26
CA ARG A 262 11.04 -12.04 -15.59
C ARG A 262 11.81 -10.91 -16.24
N THR A 263 11.61 -10.62 -17.54
CA THR A 263 12.38 -9.56 -18.23
C THR A 263 12.13 -8.17 -17.66
N TRP A 264 10.99 -7.96 -17.00
CA TRP A 264 10.60 -6.69 -16.38
C TRP A 264 11.50 -6.31 -15.19
N PHE A 265 12.08 -7.31 -14.50
CA PHE A 265 13.03 -7.10 -13.40
C PHE A 265 14.46 -6.78 -13.88
N PHE A 266 14.78 -7.06 -15.15
CA PHE A 266 16.07 -6.67 -15.71
C PHE A 266 16.05 -5.20 -16.11
N ASN A 267 17.09 -4.46 -15.69
CA ASN A 267 17.35 -3.13 -16.21
C ASN A 267 17.58 -3.20 -17.74
N PRO A 268 17.27 -2.14 -18.50
CA PRO A 268 17.63 -2.07 -19.92
C PRO A 268 19.15 -2.21 -20.09
N GLY A 269 19.56 -3.14 -20.96
CA GLY A 269 20.95 -3.54 -21.19
C GLY A 269 21.09 -5.05 -21.38
N TYR A 270 22.34 -5.53 -21.42
CA TYR A 270 22.73 -6.85 -21.93
C TYR A 270 21.91 -8.05 -21.44
N GLN A 271 21.40 -8.02 -20.20
CA GLN A 271 20.60 -9.11 -19.64
C GLN A 271 19.24 -9.24 -20.33
N ARG A 272 18.59 -8.11 -20.63
CA ARG A 272 17.32 -8.08 -21.36
C ARG A 272 17.52 -8.46 -22.82
N ASP A 273 18.58 -7.92 -23.43
CA ASP A 273 18.91 -8.14 -24.84
C ASP A 273 19.29 -9.62 -25.09
N PHE A 274 20.09 -10.21 -24.19
CA PHE A 274 20.43 -11.63 -24.21
C PHE A 274 19.19 -12.52 -24.08
N VAL A 275 18.28 -12.21 -23.15
CA VAL A 275 17.05 -13.01 -23.00
C VAL A 275 16.20 -12.89 -24.26
N SER A 276 15.98 -11.69 -24.81
CA SER A 276 15.25 -11.52 -26.09
C SER A 276 15.88 -12.36 -27.21
N ALA A 277 17.20 -12.23 -27.41
CA ALA A 277 17.92 -12.99 -28.43
C ALA A 277 17.82 -14.52 -28.22
N VAL A 278 17.77 -15.01 -26.98
CA VAL A 278 17.53 -16.43 -26.70
C VAL A 278 16.11 -16.85 -27.11
N LEU A 279 15.09 -16.02 -26.87
CA LEU A 279 13.72 -16.31 -27.29
C LEU A 279 13.57 -16.31 -28.82
N ASP A 280 14.20 -15.34 -29.49
CA ASP A 280 14.12 -15.16 -30.93
C ASP A 280 14.90 -16.25 -31.70
N LEU A 281 16.08 -16.66 -31.20
CA LEU A 281 16.96 -17.62 -31.88
C LEU A 281 16.74 -19.08 -31.47
N PHE A 282 16.19 -19.36 -30.28
CA PHE A 282 16.03 -20.71 -29.75
C PHE A 282 14.62 -21.01 -29.23
N PRO A 283 13.54 -20.80 -30.01
CA PRO A 283 12.15 -20.98 -29.56
C PRO A 283 11.82 -22.42 -29.11
N GLU A 284 12.52 -23.43 -29.65
CA GLU A 284 12.37 -24.83 -29.25
C GLU A 284 13.11 -25.18 -27.94
N SER A 285 14.07 -24.35 -27.51
CA SER A 285 14.86 -24.55 -26.29
C SER A 285 14.31 -23.72 -25.12
N GLY A 286 13.07 -24.01 -24.72
CA GLY A 286 12.42 -23.37 -23.58
C GLY A 286 13.01 -23.78 -22.22
N TYR A 287 12.15 -24.07 -21.24
CA TYR A 287 12.62 -24.41 -19.90
C TYR A 287 12.89 -25.90 -19.71
N ARG A 288 14.07 -26.24 -19.18
CA ARG A 288 14.37 -27.58 -18.68
C ARG A 288 13.55 -27.87 -17.43
N ALA A 289 12.94 -29.04 -17.41
CA ALA A 289 12.12 -29.50 -16.31
C ALA A 289 12.57 -30.89 -15.87
N ASP A 290 12.57 -31.10 -14.55
CA ASP A 290 12.98 -32.35 -13.93
C ASP A 290 11.75 -32.96 -13.23
N PHE A 291 11.52 -34.26 -13.38
CA PHE A 291 10.52 -35.01 -12.61
C PHE A 291 11.20 -36.08 -11.76
N TYR A 292 10.63 -36.34 -10.58
CA TYR A 292 11.19 -37.25 -9.59
C TYR A 292 10.24 -38.42 -9.30
N LEU A 293 10.82 -39.63 -9.23
CA LEU A 293 10.13 -40.87 -8.89
C LEU A 293 10.77 -41.50 -7.66
N GLU A 294 9.93 -41.92 -6.72
CA GLU A 294 10.24 -42.70 -5.50
C GLU A 294 9.47 -44.04 -5.54
N ASP A 295 9.78 -45.03 -4.70
CA ASP A 295 9.06 -46.33 -4.58
C ASP A 295 9.12 -47.26 -5.84
N TYR A 296 10.14 -48.13 -5.88
CA TYR A 296 10.41 -49.09 -6.97
C TYR A 296 9.80 -50.50 -6.73
N PRO A 297 9.58 -51.33 -7.78
CA PRO A 297 8.83 -52.59 -7.65
C PRO A 297 9.52 -53.64 -6.76
N LYS A 298 8.71 -54.31 -5.93
CA LYS A 298 9.06 -55.18 -4.79
C LYS A 298 9.79 -56.51 -5.07
N THR A 299 10.50 -56.64 -6.19
CA THR A 299 11.56 -57.66 -6.33
C THR A 299 12.86 -56.95 -6.67
N GLU A 300 13.36 -56.28 -5.63
CA GLU A 300 14.63 -55.56 -5.51
C GLU A 300 15.71 -56.19 -6.39
N ALA A 301 16.13 -57.42 -6.09
CA ALA A 301 17.15 -58.17 -6.84
C ALA A 301 16.99 -58.21 -8.37
N ALA A 302 15.77 -58.27 -8.91
CA ALA A 302 15.54 -58.35 -10.36
C ALA A 302 15.53 -56.99 -11.05
N PHE A 303 15.09 -55.94 -10.35
CA PHE A 303 15.22 -54.56 -10.81
C PHE A 303 16.68 -54.10 -10.70
N GLU A 304 17.31 -54.38 -9.56
CA GLU A 304 18.73 -54.18 -9.29
C GLU A 304 19.61 -54.82 -10.37
N GLN A 305 19.47 -56.12 -10.63
CA GLN A 305 20.30 -56.82 -11.63
C GLN A 305 20.20 -56.17 -13.01
N LYS A 306 19.00 -55.72 -13.44
CA LYS A 306 18.82 -55.04 -14.74
C LYS A 306 19.39 -53.63 -14.73
N LEU A 307 19.21 -52.88 -13.64
CA LEU A 307 19.68 -51.50 -13.52
C LEU A 307 21.21 -51.45 -13.44
N SER A 308 21.85 -52.28 -12.62
CA SER A 308 23.32 -52.39 -12.55
C SER A 308 23.90 -52.86 -13.88
N THR A 309 23.28 -53.85 -14.53
CA THR A 309 23.68 -54.30 -15.88
C THR A 309 23.61 -53.15 -16.89
N PHE A 310 22.52 -52.37 -16.90
CA PHE A 310 22.36 -51.23 -17.79
C PHE A 310 23.39 -50.13 -17.51
N LEU A 311 23.52 -49.69 -16.26
CA LEU A 311 24.38 -48.59 -15.85
C LEU A 311 25.87 -48.88 -16.05
N VAL A 312 26.34 -50.09 -15.72
CA VAL A 312 27.76 -50.44 -15.76
C VAL A 312 28.21 -50.90 -17.15
N PHE A 313 27.41 -51.74 -17.82
CA PHE A 313 27.84 -52.46 -19.02
C PHE A 313 27.35 -51.85 -20.34
N THR A 314 26.44 -50.86 -20.33
CA THR A 314 25.99 -50.19 -21.56
C THR A 314 26.55 -48.76 -21.70
N ASN A 315 26.88 -48.38 -22.94
CA ASN A 315 27.32 -47.01 -23.27
C ASN A 315 26.23 -45.95 -23.08
N GLN A 316 24.96 -46.34 -22.99
CA GLN A 316 23.86 -45.43 -22.68
C GLN A 316 23.72 -45.26 -21.16
N GLY A 317 23.63 -46.35 -20.40
CA GLY A 317 23.48 -46.33 -18.94
C GLY A 317 24.60 -45.57 -18.22
N ARG A 318 25.86 -45.71 -18.67
CA ARG A 318 27.00 -44.97 -18.10
C ARG A 318 26.84 -43.44 -18.12
N LYS A 319 26.02 -42.89 -19.03
CA LYS A 319 25.77 -41.44 -19.11
C LYS A 319 24.87 -40.91 -18.00
N PHE A 320 24.11 -41.79 -17.33
CA PHE A 320 23.15 -41.44 -16.28
C PHE A 320 23.67 -41.70 -14.86
N ILE A 321 24.88 -42.24 -14.71
CA ILE A 321 25.48 -42.51 -13.38
C ILE A 321 25.58 -41.23 -12.53
N SER A 322 25.84 -40.08 -13.16
CA SER A 322 25.91 -38.78 -12.47
C SER A 322 24.55 -38.18 -12.07
N ASP A 323 23.43 -38.76 -12.53
CA ASP A 323 22.07 -38.35 -12.17
C ASP A 323 21.48 -39.17 -11.00
N LEU A 324 22.25 -40.09 -10.43
CA LEU A 324 21.81 -41.05 -9.41
C LEU A 324 22.68 -40.92 -8.14
N GLN A 325 22.03 -40.90 -6.97
CA GLN A 325 22.71 -40.94 -5.67
C GLN A 325 22.53 -42.32 -5.04
N TYR A 326 23.62 -42.87 -4.50
CA TYR A 326 23.68 -44.21 -3.92
C TYR A 326 24.10 -44.14 -2.46
N THR A 327 23.55 -45.01 -1.61
CA THR A 327 23.93 -45.12 -0.20
C THR A 327 25.13 -46.06 0.04
N GLY A 328 25.57 -46.81 -0.98
CA GLY A 328 26.61 -47.83 -0.88
C GLY A 328 27.39 -48.03 -2.18
N ASN A 329 28.18 -49.11 -2.25
CA ASN A 329 28.99 -49.43 -3.41
C ASN A 329 28.12 -49.89 -4.60
N LEU A 330 28.32 -49.28 -5.76
CA LEU A 330 27.59 -49.54 -7.03
C LEU A 330 27.56 -51.02 -7.47
N LEU A 331 28.46 -51.86 -6.94
CA LEU A 331 28.60 -53.27 -7.28
C LEU A 331 28.04 -54.24 -6.22
N THR A 332 27.68 -53.77 -5.02
CA THR A 332 27.25 -54.66 -3.91
C THR A 332 25.99 -54.21 -3.17
N ASP A 333 25.81 -52.90 -2.93
CA ASP A 333 24.71 -52.38 -2.11
C ASP A 333 24.21 -51.05 -2.69
N PHE A 334 23.06 -51.06 -3.39
CA PHE A 334 22.51 -49.85 -4.02
C PHE A 334 21.00 -49.69 -3.81
N ASN A 335 20.63 -49.19 -2.63
CA ASN A 335 19.27 -48.71 -2.40
C ASN A 335 19.03 -47.40 -3.16
N LEU A 336 18.22 -47.44 -4.22
CA LEU A 336 17.90 -46.29 -5.06
C LEU A 336 16.75 -45.48 -4.42
N THR A 337 17.12 -44.42 -3.70
CA THR A 337 16.16 -43.60 -2.92
C THR A 337 15.32 -42.65 -3.79
N ALA A 338 15.87 -42.16 -4.90
CA ALA A 338 15.17 -41.30 -5.86
C ALA A 338 15.82 -41.38 -7.25
N SER A 339 15.03 -41.16 -8.30
CA SER A 339 15.55 -40.96 -9.66
C SER A 339 15.02 -39.65 -10.26
N ARG A 340 15.77 -39.12 -11.25
CA ARG A 340 15.44 -37.89 -11.95
C ARG A 340 15.29 -38.13 -13.45
N GLY A 341 14.08 -37.96 -13.96
CA GLY A 341 13.84 -37.80 -15.40
C GLY A 341 14.00 -36.34 -15.79
N ARG A 342 14.74 -36.07 -16.87
CA ARG A 342 14.93 -34.71 -17.42
C ARG A 342 14.25 -34.58 -18.75
N TYR A 343 13.55 -33.47 -18.96
CA TYR A 343 12.90 -33.14 -20.22
C TYR A 343 12.97 -31.63 -20.48
N GLN A 344 12.65 -31.24 -21.71
CA GLN A 344 12.85 -29.90 -22.22
C GLN A 344 11.55 -29.45 -22.87
N HIS A 345 10.96 -28.36 -22.37
CA HIS A 345 9.82 -27.73 -23.02
C HIS A 345 10.26 -26.87 -24.19
N ILE A 346 9.35 -26.67 -25.13
CA ILE A 346 9.35 -25.51 -26.03
C ILE A 346 9.17 -24.22 -25.21
N TYR A 347 9.47 -23.06 -25.80
CA TYR A 347 9.21 -21.80 -25.12
C TYR A 347 7.69 -21.53 -25.02
N PHE A 348 7.25 -21.03 -23.85
CA PHE A 348 5.87 -20.64 -23.59
C PHE A 348 5.82 -19.13 -23.31
N ASN A 349 5.01 -18.41 -24.08
CA ASN A 349 4.86 -16.96 -23.97
C ASN A 349 3.87 -16.57 -22.85
N THR A 350 2.72 -17.25 -22.77
CA THR A 350 1.67 -16.88 -21.81
C THR A 350 1.68 -17.74 -20.55
N ARG A 351 1.16 -17.23 -19.42
CA ARG A 351 0.99 -18.04 -18.21
C ARG A 351 0.05 -19.22 -18.45
N GLU A 352 -0.93 -19.07 -19.33
CA GLU A 352 -1.92 -20.10 -19.61
C GLU A 352 -1.31 -21.26 -20.42
N GLU A 353 -0.47 -20.99 -21.42
CA GLU A 353 0.37 -22.02 -22.06
C GLU A 353 1.22 -22.77 -21.03
N LYS A 354 1.90 -22.03 -20.12
CA LYS A 354 2.72 -22.65 -19.07
C LYS A 354 1.88 -23.48 -18.10
N ARG A 355 0.66 -23.06 -17.77
CA ARG A 355 -0.29 -23.79 -16.90
C ARG A 355 -0.80 -25.05 -17.60
N GLN A 356 -1.11 -24.96 -18.88
CA GLN A 356 -1.59 -26.08 -19.69
C GLN A 356 -0.49 -27.13 -19.89
N GLY A 357 0.72 -26.72 -20.29
CA GLY A 357 1.87 -27.62 -20.41
C GLY A 357 2.29 -28.26 -19.08
N LEU A 358 2.07 -27.60 -17.93
CA LEU A 358 2.22 -28.25 -16.63
C LEU A 358 1.18 -29.36 -16.43
N HIS A 359 -0.10 -29.06 -16.69
CA HIS A 359 -1.20 -30.00 -16.52
C HIS A 359 -1.05 -31.23 -17.42
N GLU A 360 -0.65 -31.04 -18.68
CA GLU A 360 -0.43 -32.15 -19.63
C GLU A 360 0.70 -33.08 -19.18
N VAL A 361 1.79 -32.55 -18.60
CA VAL A 361 2.85 -33.42 -18.06
C VAL A 361 2.41 -34.09 -16.76
N GLU A 362 1.67 -33.39 -15.89
CA GLU A 362 1.06 -34.01 -14.70
C GLU A 362 0.13 -35.16 -15.10
N GLU A 363 -0.73 -34.97 -16.10
CA GLU A 363 -1.66 -35.98 -16.63
C GLU A 363 -0.93 -37.17 -17.24
N VAL A 364 0.12 -36.95 -18.05
CA VAL A 364 0.96 -38.03 -18.59
C VAL A 364 1.64 -38.81 -17.47
N LEU A 365 2.20 -38.12 -16.45
CA LEU A 365 2.90 -38.78 -15.34
C LEU A 365 1.95 -39.54 -14.40
N HIS A 366 0.73 -39.03 -14.16
CA HIS A 366 -0.31 -39.76 -13.43
C HIS A 366 -0.94 -40.90 -14.26
N GLY A 367 -0.92 -40.80 -15.59
CA GLY A 367 -1.35 -41.87 -16.51
C GLY A 367 -0.40 -43.07 -16.55
N VAL A 368 0.87 -42.90 -16.17
CA VAL A 368 1.80 -44.02 -15.98
C VAL A 368 1.44 -44.77 -14.70
N GLN A 369 0.80 -45.93 -14.84
CA GLN A 369 0.47 -46.81 -13.71
C GLN A 369 1.73 -47.46 -13.10
N PHE A 370 2.43 -46.73 -12.24
CA PHE A 370 3.46 -47.28 -11.38
C PHE A 370 2.85 -48.22 -10.33
N LYS A 371 3.48 -49.38 -10.10
CA LYS A 371 3.00 -50.37 -9.11
C LYS A 371 3.41 -49.98 -7.68
N GLY A 372 2.68 -49.08 -7.05
CA GLY A 372 2.93 -48.64 -5.67
C GLY A 372 1.83 -47.73 -5.11
N ARG A 373 2.14 -46.99 -4.04
CA ARG A 373 1.48 -45.68 -3.82
C ARG A 373 1.95 -44.71 -4.91
N ASP A 374 1.27 -43.58 -5.09
CA ASP A 374 1.72 -42.51 -6.00
C ASP A 374 3.23 -42.21 -5.80
N PRO A 375 4.11 -42.60 -6.74
CA PRO A 375 5.56 -42.43 -6.61
C PRO A 375 6.02 -41.01 -6.97
N PHE A 376 5.09 -40.21 -7.49
CA PHE A 376 5.35 -38.94 -8.12
C PHE A 376 5.25 -37.81 -7.09
N ARG A 377 6.40 -37.25 -6.72
CA ARG A 377 6.50 -36.15 -5.75
C ARG A 377 6.28 -34.78 -6.39
N GLY A 378 6.31 -34.69 -7.72
CA GLY A 378 6.07 -33.50 -8.51
C GLY A 378 7.13 -33.21 -9.58
N ILE A 379 6.77 -32.39 -10.57
CA ILE A 379 7.72 -31.74 -11.48
C ILE A 379 8.38 -30.58 -10.74
N LEU A 380 9.70 -30.47 -10.84
CA LEU A 380 10.50 -29.38 -10.29
C LEU A 380 11.05 -28.52 -11.43
N THR A 381 10.61 -27.27 -11.48
CA THR A 381 11.15 -26.23 -12.36
C THR A 381 10.85 -24.88 -11.73
N VAL A 382 11.76 -23.91 -11.84
CA VAL A 382 11.53 -22.55 -11.32
C VAL A 382 10.27 -21.93 -11.94
N GLU A 383 10.02 -22.20 -13.22
CA GLU A 383 8.77 -21.86 -13.94
C GLU A 383 7.53 -22.37 -13.18
N TYR A 384 7.47 -23.68 -12.92
CA TYR A 384 6.29 -24.32 -12.34
C TYR A 384 6.10 -24.07 -10.86
N LEU A 385 7.17 -23.80 -10.12
CA LEU A 385 7.08 -23.30 -8.74
C LEU A 385 6.42 -21.91 -8.70
N VAL A 386 6.77 -21.01 -9.63
CA VAL A 386 6.13 -19.69 -9.76
C VAL A 386 4.66 -19.83 -10.16
N ILE A 387 4.33 -20.70 -11.13
CA ILE A 387 2.95 -20.89 -11.60
C ILE A 387 2.05 -21.53 -10.54
N ARG A 388 2.52 -22.57 -9.84
CA ARG A 388 1.82 -23.19 -8.71
C ARG A 388 1.65 -22.24 -7.51
N SER A 389 2.44 -21.17 -7.42
CA SER A 389 2.25 -20.14 -6.39
C SER A 389 0.95 -19.36 -6.64
N LYS A 390 -0.07 -19.60 -5.81
CA LYS A 390 -1.38 -18.92 -5.83
C LYS A 390 -1.34 -17.47 -5.31
N GLY A 391 -0.27 -16.73 -5.63
CA GLY A 391 0.06 -15.42 -5.03
C GLY A 391 -1.06 -14.39 -5.16
N ALA A 392 -1.46 -14.08 -6.40
CA ALA A 392 -2.46 -13.03 -6.68
C ALA A 392 -3.85 -13.34 -6.08
N SER A 393 -4.36 -14.58 -6.24
CA SER A 393 -5.70 -14.94 -5.78
C SER A 393 -5.86 -14.90 -4.26
N GLY A 394 -4.79 -15.16 -3.51
CA GLY A 394 -4.81 -15.07 -2.04
C GLY A 394 -4.93 -13.61 -1.57
N CYS A 395 -4.14 -12.71 -2.17
CA CYS A 395 -4.15 -11.29 -1.83
C CYS A 395 -5.47 -10.60 -2.17
N ILE A 396 -6.06 -10.91 -3.33
CA ILE A 396 -7.38 -10.37 -3.72
C ILE A 396 -8.47 -10.83 -2.74
N ARG A 397 -8.42 -12.09 -2.27
CA ARG A 397 -9.36 -12.57 -1.25
C ARG A 397 -9.12 -11.91 0.11
N GLY A 398 -7.87 -11.67 0.48
CA GLY A 398 -7.48 -10.90 1.66
C GLY A 398 -8.07 -9.49 1.66
N ALA A 399 -7.85 -8.71 0.61
CA ALA A 399 -8.38 -7.34 0.48
C ALA A 399 -9.93 -7.29 0.52
N ALA A 400 -10.61 -8.33 0.04
CA ALA A 400 -12.07 -8.45 0.13
C ALA A 400 -12.56 -8.84 1.54
N GLU A 401 -11.82 -9.68 2.27
CA GLU A 401 -12.09 -10.05 3.67
C GLU A 401 -11.81 -8.87 4.62
N GLU A 402 -10.71 -8.14 4.38
CA GLU A 402 -10.27 -6.90 5.03
C GLU A 402 -11.33 -5.81 4.95
N SER A 403 -11.75 -5.44 3.73
CA SER A 403 -12.82 -4.46 3.49
C SER A 403 -14.04 -4.71 4.38
N ARG A 404 -14.46 -5.99 4.50
CA ARG A 404 -15.61 -6.42 5.30
C ARG A 404 -15.36 -6.38 6.82
N SER A 405 -14.13 -6.63 7.27
CA SER A 405 -13.75 -6.64 8.68
C SER A 405 -13.62 -5.23 9.26
N ASP A 406 -12.82 -4.40 8.61
CA ASP A 406 -12.34 -3.13 9.16
C ASP A 406 -13.47 -2.14 9.33
N PHE A 407 -14.24 -1.99 8.25
CA PHE A 407 -15.37 -1.11 8.18
C PHE A 407 -16.53 -1.57 9.10
N GLY A 408 -16.63 -2.87 9.37
CA GLY A 408 -17.58 -3.46 10.33
C GLY A 408 -17.23 -3.26 11.81
N ARG A 409 -16.02 -2.80 12.12
CA ARG A 409 -15.54 -2.44 13.48
C ARG A 409 -15.34 -0.94 13.66
N SER A 410 -14.78 -0.24 12.66
CA SER A 410 -14.56 1.22 12.67
C SER A 410 -15.84 1.99 13.07
N PHE A 411 -16.99 1.62 12.51
CA PHE A 411 -18.31 2.20 12.84
C PHE A 411 -19.04 1.55 14.02
N ARG A 412 -18.40 0.64 14.74
CA ARG A 412 -18.98 -0.06 15.91
C ARG A 412 -18.23 0.25 17.21
N GLY A 413 -17.02 0.79 17.12
CA GLY A 413 -16.16 1.12 18.25
C GLY A 413 -16.38 2.50 18.85
N ASP A 414 -16.78 3.49 18.04
CA ASP A 414 -17.00 4.87 18.49
C ASP A 414 -18.47 5.30 18.35
N ILE A 415 -19.02 5.77 19.48
CA ILE A 415 -20.25 6.58 19.61
C ILE A 415 -21.57 5.79 19.40
N GLY A 416 -22.49 5.95 20.36
CA GLY A 416 -23.67 5.10 20.51
C GLY A 416 -24.76 5.28 19.43
N ALA A 417 -25.53 4.19 19.25
CA ALA A 417 -26.90 4.02 18.74
C ALA A 417 -27.43 4.76 17.48
N ASP A 418 -26.99 5.96 17.14
CA ASP A 418 -27.65 6.83 16.15
C ASP A 418 -27.10 6.73 14.71
N TRP A 419 -26.01 5.99 14.48
CA TRP A 419 -25.46 5.81 13.13
C TRP A 419 -26.31 4.87 12.28
N ARG A 420 -27.06 5.45 11.35
CA ARG A 420 -27.83 4.72 10.34
C ARG A 420 -26.90 3.94 9.39
N PRO A 421 -27.23 2.70 9.02
CA PRO A 421 -26.37 1.85 8.18
C PRO A 421 -26.11 2.41 6.77
N THR A 422 -26.85 3.44 6.35
CA THR A 422 -26.66 4.12 5.05
C THR A 422 -25.27 4.72 4.88
N GLY A 423 -24.74 5.42 5.90
CA GLY A 423 -23.38 5.96 5.85
C GLY A 423 -22.34 4.84 5.72
N LEU A 424 -22.62 3.70 6.35
CA LEU A 424 -21.80 2.51 6.30
C LEU A 424 -21.70 1.97 4.85
N TYR A 425 -22.85 1.71 4.21
CA TYR A 425 -22.89 1.19 2.83
C TYR A 425 -22.25 2.13 1.80
N LEU A 426 -22.28 3.46 2.02
CA LEU A 426 -21.66 4.43 1.13
C LEU A 426 -20.13 4.37 1.16
N GLY A 427 -19.51 4.29 2.34
CA GLY A 427 -18.05 4.13 2.46
C GLY A 427 -17.55 2.81 1.87
N PHE A 428 -18.27 1.71 2.11
CA PHE A 428 -18.05 0.43 1.41
C PHE A 428 -18.09 0.57 -0.12
N SER A 429 -19.07 1.30 -0.67
CA SER A 429 -19.18 1.50 -2.13
C SER A 429 -17.99 2.31 -2.68
N CYS A 430 -17.49 3.28 -1.92
CA CYS A 430 -16.31 4.09 -2.26
C CYS A 430 -15.04 3.23 -2.36
N ILE A 431 -14.79 2.36 -1.38
CA ILE A 431 -13.65 1.43 -1.39
C ILE A 431 -13.76 0.46 -2.56
N LEU A 432 -14.93 -0.16 -2.76
CA LEU A 432 -15.16 -1.11 -3.85
C LEU A 432 -14.98 -0.47 -5.24
N PHE A 433 -15.52 0.74 -5.46
CA PHE A 433 -15.35 1.46 -6.72
C PHE A 433 -13.90 1.89 -6.95
N THR A 434 -13.17 2.25 -5.89
CA THR A 434 -11.74 2.60 -5.98
C THR A 434 -10.89 1.37 -6.34
N LEU A 435 -11.15 0.22 -5.71
CA LEU A 435 -10.48 -1.05 -6.06
C LEU A 435 -10.76 -1.47 -7.50
N ILE A 436 -12.03 -1.43 -7.93
CA ILE A 436 -12.40 -1.72 -9.33
C ILE A 436 -11.77 -0.69 -10.28
N GLY A 437 -11.71 0.59 -9.89
CA GLY A 437 -11.08 1.65 -10.66
C GLY A 437 -9.58 1.42 -10.87
N ILE A 438 -8.84 1.12 -9.81
CA ILE A 438 -7.40 0.86 -9.88
C ILE A 438 -7.15 -0.42 -10.69
N ALA A 439 -7.77 -1.55 -10.32
CA ALA A 439 -7.59 -2.83 -11.02
C ALA A 439 -8.04 -2.76 -12.49
N GLY A 440 -9.16 -2.12 -12.79
CA GLY A 440 -9.62 -1.91 -14.16
C GLY A 440 -8.67 -1.05 -14.98
N SER A 441 -8.15 0.04 -14.39
CA SER A 441 -7.22 0.95 -15.05
C SER A 441 -5.85 0.34 -15.35
N MET A 442 -5.41 -0.65 -14.56
CA MET A 442 -4.18 -1.41 -14.82
C MET A 442 -4.15 -1.97 -16.25
N ARG A 443 -5.28 -2.47 -16.77
CA ARG A 443 -5.34 -2.98 -18.15
C ARG A 443 -5.03 -1.90 -19.18
N PHE A 444 -5.59 -0.69 -19.02
CA PHE A 444 -5.36 0.42 -19.96
C PHE A 444 -3.93 0.97 -19.84
N ALA A 445 -3.30 0.84 -18.67
CA ALA A 445 -1.88 1.12 -18.46
C ALA A 445 -0.93 -0.01 -18.94
N GLY A 446 -1.45 -1.13 -19.46
CA GLY A 446 -0.65 -2.28 -19.88
C GLY A 446 -0.06 -3.11 -18.72
N LEU A 447 -0.54 -2.90 -17.49
CA LEU A 447 -0.08 -3.59 -16.29
C LEU A 447 -0.85 -4.90 -16.08
N THR A 448 -0.18 -5.90 -15.50
CA THR A 448 -0.77 -7.21 -15.13
C THR A 448 -0.88 -7.37 -13.61
N ILE A 449 -1.66 -8.35 -13.15
CA ILE A 449 -1.73 -8.68 -11.72
C ILE A 449 -0.49 -9.47 -11.27
N GLU A 450 0.55 -8.74 -10.90
CA GLU A 450 1.75 -9.28 -10.26
C GLU A 450 1.76 -9.06 -8.73
N LEU A 451 2.79 -9.61 -8.07
CA LEU A 451 3.06 -9.43 -6.65
C LEU A 451 3.16 -7.94 -6.24
N MET A 452 3.78 -7.09 -7.08
CA MET A 452 3.90 -5.65 -6.79
C MET A 452 2.55 -4.95 -6.87
N SER A 453 1.78 -5.21 -7.94
CA SER A 453 0.44 -4.65 -8.09
C SER A 453 -0.51 -5.13 -6.97
N SER A 454 -0.32 -6.36 -6.47
CA SER A 454 -1.10 -6.90 -5.35
C SER A 454 -0.83 -6.15 -4.04
N ILE A 455 0.43 -5.73 -3.79
CA ILE A 455 0.78 -4.83 -2.67
C ILE A 455 0.07 -3.48 -2.83
N LEU A 456 0.14 -2.89 -4.02
CA LEU A 456 -0.44 -1.57 -4.29
C LEU A 456 -1.97 -1.58 -4.18
N LEU A 457 -2.62 -2.69 -4.55
CA LEU A 457 -4.06 -2.88 -4.35
C LEU A 457 -4.43 -2.96 -2.86
N ILE A 458 -3.67 -3.69 -2.03
CA ILE A 458 -3.88 -3.73 -0.56
C ILE A 458 -3.68 -2.33 0.03
N LEU A 459 -2.55 -1.66 -0.29
CA LEU A 459 -2.29 -0.28 0.16
C LEU A 459 -3.40 0.70 -0.27
N SER A 460 -4.03 0.47 -1.43
CA SER A 460 -5.12 1.32 -1.89
C SER A 460 -6.42 1.16 -1.09
N VAL A 461 -6.62 0.04 -0.38
CA VAL A 461 -7.74 -0.11 0.57
C VAL A 461 -7.53 0.83 1.74
N GLY A 462 -6.41 0.68 2.46
CA GLY A 462 -6.01 1.53 3.59
C GLY A 462 -6.11 3.01 3.28
N LEU A 463 -5.40 3.48 2.26
CA LEU A 463 -5.45 4.88 1.84
C LEU A 463 -6.87 5.35 1.43
N THR A 464 -7.72 4.47 0.88
CA THR A 464 -9.13 4.85 0.59
C THR A 464 -9.98 4.90 1.87
N VAL A 465 -9.68 4.07 2.87
CA VAL A 465 -10.24 4.20 4.23
C VAL A 465 -9.79 5.53 4.82
N ASP A 466 -8.54 5.95 4.68
CA ASP A 466 -8.06 7.25 5.19
C ASP A 466 -8.84 8.41 4.58
N TYR A 467 -8.91 8.52 3.24
CA TYR A 467 -9.67 9.61 2.61
C TYR A 467 -11.15 9.56 2.95
N SER A 468 -11.77 8.39 2.98
CA SER A 468 -13.20 8.28 3.29
C SER A 468 -13.53 8.52 4.77
N THR A 469 -12.67 8.11 5.71
CA THR A 469 -12.85 8.34 7.16
C THR A 469 -12.49 9.76 7.57
N HIS A 470 -11.39 10.34 7.08
CA HIS A 470 -11.09 11.76 7.29
C HIS A 470 -12.19 12.65 6.70
N ILE A 471 -12.80 12.27 5.58
CA ILE A 471 -13.94 13.00 5.04
C ILE A 471 -15.21 12.75 5.85
N ALA A 472 -15.51 11.53 6.26
CA ALA A 472 -16.66 11.24 7.12
C ALA A 472 -16.58 11.94 8.50
N HIS A 473 -15.39 12.02 9.11
CA HIS A 473 -15.17 12.68 10.40
C HIS A 473 -14.95 14.20 10.31
N LYS A 474 -14.41 14.74 9.20
CA LYS A 474 -14.02 16.16 9.10
C LYS A 474 -14.25 16.88 7.79
N TYR A 475 -14.32 16.18 6.65
CA TYR A 475 -14.31 16.76 5.31
C TYR A 475 -13.06 17.61 4.97
N LEU A 476 -12.00 17.01 4.35
CA LEU A 476 -11.15 17.55 3.25
C LEU A 476 -9.68 17.00 3.19
N VAL A 477 -9.14 16.75 1.96
CA VAL A 477 -7.70 16.91 1.52
C VAL A 477 -6.66 15.82 2.00
N ILE A 478 -5.63 15.30 1.27
CA ILE A 478 -5.13 15.44 -0.14
C ILE A 478 -4.42 14.17 -0.79
N TRP A 479 -3.40 14.29 -1.68
CA TRP A 479 -2.89 13.34 -2.73
C TRP A 479 -1.73 12.37 -2.34
N PHE A 480 -1.36 11.26 -3.04
CA PHE A 480 -1.55 10.89 -4.48
C PHE A 480 -2.05 9.46 -4.91
N SER A 481 -2.31 8.44 -4.06
CA SER A 481 -3.13 7.22 -4.38
C SER A 481 -4.62 7.52 -4.66
N VAL A 482 -4.86 8.66 -5.28
CA VAL A 482 -5.87 9.61 -4.82
C VAL A 482 -6.64 10.21 -5.98
N ILE A 483 -6.26 9.94 -7.23
CA ILE A 483 -7.16 10.25 -8.36
C ILE A 483 -8.51 9.57 -8.13
N TYR A 484 -8.51 8.30 -7.72
CA TYR A 484 -9.72 7.59 -7.31
C TYR A 484 -10.10 7.88 -5.85
N GLY A 485 -9.15 7.84 -4.90
CA GLY A 485 -9.43 8.12 -3.47
C GLY A 485 -10.05 9.50 -3.18
N LEU A 486 -9.54 10.59 -3.76
CA LEU A 486 -10.14 11.93 -3.63
C LEU A 486 -11.30 12.16 -4.60
N TYR A 487 -11.37 11.53 -5.76
CA TYR A 487 -12.61 11.63 -6.55
C TYR A 487 -13.76 10.99 -5.76
N HIS A 488 -13.57 9.77 -5.27
CA HIS A 488 -14.60 9.08 -4.52
C HIS A 488 -14.84 9.72 -3.15
N GLY A 489 -13.80 10.22 -2.47
CA GLY A 489 -13.90 10.93 -1.20
C GLY A 489 -14.44 12.37 -1.29
N LEU A 490 -13.90 13.24 -2.13
CA LEU A 490 -14.28 14.68 -2.21
C LEU A 490 -15.39 15.02 -3.20
N VAL A 491 -15.71 14.13 -4.14
CA VAL A 491 -16.69 14.43 -5.21
C VAL A 491 -17.90 13.51 -5.12
N TYR A 492 -17.71 12.19 -5.01
CA TYR A 492 -18.81 11.21 -4.95
C TYR A 492 -19.45 11.10 -3.56
N LEU A 493 -18.67 10.81 -2.50
CA LEU A 493 -19.17 10.66 -1.14
C LEU A 493 -19.99 11.88 -0.65
N PRO A 494 -19.66 13.14 -1.01
CA PRO A 494 -20.47 14.30 -0.63
C PRO A 494 -21.76 14.44 -1.41
N VAL A 495 -21.78 14.03 -2.67
CA VAL A 495 -23.02 13.96 -3.45
C VAL A 495 -23.95 12.93 -2.81
N MET A 496 -23.44 11.74 -2.47
CA MET A 496 -24.24 10.68 -1.85
C MET A 496 -24.73 11.03 -0.44
N LEU A 497 -23.86 11.60 0.43
CA LEU A 497 -24.27 12.09 1.75
C LEU A 497 -25.30 13.23 1.66
N SER A 498 -25.30 14.02 0.58
CA SER A 498 -26.32 15.06 0.36
C SER A 498 -27.68 14.56 -0.13
N TRP A 499 -27.80 13.27 -0.44
CA TRP A 499 -29.06 12.61 -0.82
C TRP A 499 -29.52 11.58 0.22
N PHE A 500 -28.58 10.95 0.93
CA PHE A 500 -28.86 9.80 1.81
C PHE A 500 -28.26 9.93 3.22
N GLY A 501 -27.65 11.06 3.57
CA GLY A 501 -27.05 11.32 4.88
C GLY A 501 -28.09 11.60 5.99
N PRO A 502 -27.66 11.66 7.27
CA PRO A 502 -28.54 11.93 8.41
C PRO A 502 -29.21 13.31 8.33
N GLN A 503 -30.44 13.43 8.86
CA GLN A 503 -31.27 14.65 8.75
C GLN A 503 -30.53 15.94 9.17
N ALA A 504 -29.75 15.89 10.26
CA ALA A 504 -28.96 17.03 10.76
C ALA A 504 -27.98 17.62 9.73
N PHE A 505 -27.49 16.82 8.77
CA PHE A 505 -26.65 17.30 7.68
C PHE A 505 -27.45 18.07 6.62
N VAL A 506 -28.67 17.61 6.32
CA VAL A 506 -29.60 18.27 5.39
C VAL A 506 -30.01 19.63 5.97
N ASP A 507 -30.35 19.68 7.26
CA ASP A 507 -30.78 20.92 7.93
C ASP A 507 -29.65 21.96 8.00
N LEU A 508 -28.39 21.55 8.18
CA LEU A 508 -27.22 22.45 8.13
C LEU A 508 -27.00 23.05 6.73
N LEU A 509 -27.25 22.27 5.67
CA LEU A 509 -27.18 22.73 4.28
C LEU A 509 -28.28 23.75 3.95
N HIS A 510 -29.47 23.60 4.53
CA HIS A 510 -30.57 24.55 4.36
C HIS A 510 -30.46 25.80 5.24
N SER A 511 -30.01 25.66 6.50
CA SER A 511 -29.80 26.78 7.43
C SER A 511 -28.84 27.84 6.87
N THR A 512 -27.70 27.41 6.31
CA THR A 512 -26.72 28.34 5.70
C THR A 512 -27.20 29.02 4.41
N LYS A 513 -28.38 28.64 3.88
CA LYS A 513 -29.03 29.30 2.75
C LYS A 513 -29.92 30.48 3.18
N ASN A 514 -30.41 30.46 4.43
CA ASN A 514 -31.24 31.54 4.99
C ASN A 514 -30.36 32.68 5.54
N SER A 515 -29.23 32.38 6.20
CA SER A 515 -28.31 33.41 6.72
C SER A 515 -27.62 34.25 5.65
N SER A 516 -27.50 33.75 4.41
CA SER A 516 -27.05 34.54 3.26
C SER A 516 -28.12 35.43 2.63
N ASN A 517 -29.39 35.30 3.01
CA ASN A 517 -30.48 36.19 2.58
C ASN A 517 -30.85 37.24 3.63
N GLN A 518 -30.59 36.99 4.93
CA GLN A 518 -30.89 37.94 6.01
C GLN A 518 -29.78 38.97 6.29
N SER A 519 -28.60 38.86 5.66
CA SER A 519 -27.48 39.79 5.84
C SER A 519 -27.54 41.04 4.93
N GLY A 520 -28.70 41.33 4.33
CA GLY A 520 -28.88 42.42 3.36
C GLY A 520 -29.95 43.47 3.71
N LEU A 521 -30.71 43.29 4.78
CA LEU A 521 -31.76 44.21 5.26
C LEU A 521 -31.69 44.28 6.79
N ASP A 522 -31.96 45.47 7.33
CA ASP A 522 -31.96 45.88 8.75
C ASP A 522 -30.64 46.43 9.31
N LEU A 523 -30.32 47.66 8.87
CA LEU A 523 -29.53 48.64 9.63
C LEU A 523 -30.45 49.81 10.00
N GLY A 524 -31.01 49.80 11.21
CA GLY A 524 -31.77 50.94 11.73
C GLY A 524 -32.53 50.66 13.03
N GLN A 525 -32.05 51.26 14.13
CA GLN A 525 -32.73 51.39 15.44
C GLN A 525 -32.94 50.03 16.17
N GLU A 526 -32.95 49.92 17.49
CA GLU A 526 -33.35 50.86 18.54
C GLU A 526 -32.65 50.57 19.90
N GLU A 527 -33.07 51.21 20.98
CA GLU A 527 -32.34 51.36 22.26
C GLU A 527 -32.58 50.25 23.32
N ALA A 528 -31.98 50.46 24.50
CA ALA A 528 -31.84 49.54 25.62
C ALA A 528 -33.15 49.14 26.35
N SER A 529 -33.15 47.95 26.95
CA SER A 529 -33.84 47.71 28.23
C SER A 529 -33.17 46.57 29.02
N GLU A 530 -32.94 46.78 30.31
CA GLU A 530 -32.47 45.75 31.25
C GLU A 530 -33.60 44.78 31.65
N THR A 531 -33.31 43.49 31.83
CA THR A 531 -33.37 42.79 33.15
C THR A 531 -33.13 41.28 33.01
N PRO A 532 -32.70 40.58 34.09
CA PRO A 532 -32.27 39.17 34.03
C PRO A 532 -33.23 38.18 34.69
N ASP A 533 -33.35 36.95 34.16
CA ASP A 533 -33.64 35.77 35.00
C ASP A 533 -33.33 34.41 34.31
N ALA A 534 -33.55 33.32 35.05
CA ALA A 534 -33.52 31.90 34.66
C ALA A 534 -32.15 31.18 34.69
N ARG A 535 -31.81 30.77 35.91
CA ARG A 535 -30.73 29.86 36.32
C ARG A 535 -30.79 28.45 35.66
N MET A 536 -29.60 27.94 35.32
CA MET A 536 -29.02 26.65 35.78
C MET A 536 -29.94 25.43 35.96
N THR A 537 -29.78 24.38 35.14
CA THR A 537 -30.05 22.97 35.52
C THR A 537 -29.14 21.99 34.74
N TYR A 538 -28.59 21.03 35.48
CA TYR A 538 -27.76 19.83 35.22
C TYR A 538 -27.89 19.13 33.84
N LEU A 539 -26.85 18.49 33.25
CA LEU A 539 -26.01 17.34 33.68
C LEU A 539 -26.78 16.01 33.81
N GLU A 540 -26.15 14.93 33.30
CA GLU A 540 -26.69 13.55 33.09
C GLU A 540 -27.72 13.48 31.94
N VAL A 541 -27.67 12.54 30.97
CA VAL A 541 -26.98 11.23 30.86
C VAL A 541 -26.16 11.13 29.57
#